data_AF-A0A953XZP5-F1
#
_entry.id   AF-A0A953XZP5-F1
#
_cell.length_a   1.000
_cell.length_b   1.000
_cell.length_c   1.000
_cell.angle_alpha   90.00
_cell.angle_beta   90.00
_cell.angle_gamma   90.00
#
_symmetry.space_group_name_H-M   'P 1'
#
loop_
_entity.id
_entity.type
_entity.pdbx_description
1 polymer ?
#
loop_
_entity_poly.entity_id
_entity_poly.type
_entity_poly.pdbx_seq_one_letter_code
_entity_poly.pdbx_strand_id
1 'polypeptide(L)'
;AFTEPRGLVPLAGGSADAVRGGPVFAACALGNPAAFVRSLRAGGLEVVGERAFPDHHPFSSTDVEALHAAARAAGARALVVSGKDAVKLRPLLETPVLPWASWQIACRLEPASAIAEIVSAVDAARKDLA
;
A
#
# COMPACT_ATOMS: atom_id res chain seq x y z
N ALA A 1 1.46 -1.35 20.04
CA ALA A 1 2.03 -1.14 18.69
C ALA A 1 1.44 0.14 18.13
N PHE A 2 2.27 1.06 17.64
CA PHE A 2 1.84 2.29 16.99
C PHE A 2 2.09 2.19 15.49
N THR A 3 1.15 2.64 14.67
CA THR A 3 1.33 2.71 13.22
C THR A 3 1.46 4.16 12.78
N GLU A 4 2.54 4.47 12.08
CA GLU A 4 2.80 5.81 11.53
C GLU A 4 2.94 5.69 10.01
N PRO A 5 2.31 6.58 9.21
CA PRO A 5 2.54 6.59 7.79
C PRO A 5 4.01 6.93 7.49
N ARG A 6 4.73 6.03 6.80
CA ARG A 6 6.00 6.39 6.15
C ARG A 6 5.77 7.29 4.94
N GLY A 7 4.57 7.26 4.38
CA GLY A 7 4.14 8.12 3.29
C GLY A 7 4.21 7.45 1.92
N LEU A 8 4.29 8.27 0.88
CA LEU A 8 4.30 7.85 -0.52
C LEU A 8 5.71 7.44 -0.97
N VAL A 9 5.81 6.24 -1.54
CA VAL A 9 7.02 5.75 -2.22
C VAL A 9 6.70 5.57 -3.70
N PRO A 10 7.42 6.22 -4.63
CA PRO A 10 7.20 6.06 -6.07
C PRO A 10 7.29 4.59 -6.50
N LEU A 11 6.35 4.19 -7.36
CA LEU A 11 6.28 2.84 -7.90
C LEU A 11 6.65 2.81 -9.38
N ALA A 12 6.07 3.69 -10.19
CA ALA A 12 6.35 3.82 -11.62
C ALA A 12 5.86 5.18 -12.17
N GLY A 13 6.46 5.66 -13.25
CA GLY A 13 5.95 6.81 -14.01
C GLY A 13 6.05 8.20 -13.34
N GLY A 14 6.80 8.37 -12.24
CA GLY A 14 6.96 9.69 -11.62
C GLY A 14 7.65 9.69 -10.25
N SER A 15 7.63 10.86 -9.59
CA SER A 15 8.16 11.11 -8.24
C SER A 15 7.05 11.15 -7.18
N ALA A 16 7.41 11.17 -5.89
CA ALA A 16 6.43 11.27 -4.81
C ALA A 16 5.69 12.62 -4.84
N ASP A 17 6.39 13.69 -5.23
CA ASP A 17 5.80 15.03 -5.35
C ASP A 17 4.77 15.10 -6.48
N ALA A 18 5.02 14.40 -7.60
CA ALA A 18 4.06 14.31 -8.69
C ALA A 18 2.73 13.67 -8.23
N VAL A 19 2.78 12.76 -7.26
CA VAL A 19 1.60 12.12 -6.67
C VAL A 19 0.95 13.00 -5.61
N ARG A 20 1.71 13.73 -4.80
CA ARG A 20 1.18 14.67 -3.80
C ARG A 20 0.55 15.92 -4.41
N GLY A 21 0.99 16.31 -5.61
CA GLY A 21 0.55 17.53 -6.29
C GLY A 21 -0.88 17.52 -6.86
N GLY A 22 -1.73 16.56 -6.48
CA GLY A 22 -3.11 16.52 -6.94
C GLY A 22 -3.93 15.32 -6.49
N PRO A 23 -5.17 15.19 -7.02
CA PRO A 23 -6.11 14.14 -6.66
C PRO A 23 -5.58 12.76 -7.05
N VAL A 24 -5.80 11.77 -6.18
CA VAL A 24 -5.32 10.40 -6.38
C VAL A 24 -6.47 9.39 -6.45
N PHE A 25 -6.26 8.32 -7.19
CA PHE A 25 -7.12 7.14 -7.19
C PHE A 25 -6.50 6.04 -6.34
N ALA A 26 -7.23 5.56 -5.33
CA ALA A 26 -6.76 4.54 -4.40
C ALA A 26 -7.11 3.12 -4.88
N ALA A 27 -6.18 2.17 -4.81
CA ALA A 27 -6.50 0.76 -5.07
C ALA A 27 -5.81 -0.18 -4.08
N CYS A 28 -6.52 -1.19 -3.58
CA CYS A 28 -5.90 -2.19 -2.69
C CYS A 28 -6.62 -3.54 -2.71
N ALA A 29 -5.88 -4.59 -2.37
CA ALA A 29 -6.35 -5.96 -2.15
C ALA A 29 -6.08 -6.34 -0.68
N LEU A 30 -6.73 -5.63 0.24
CA LEU A 30 -6.62 -5.81 1.69
C LEU A 30 -7.97 -6.22 2.28
N GLY A 31 -7.95 -7.00 3.37
CA GLY A 31 -9.17 -7.33 4.12
C GLY A 31 -9.92 -6.14 4.73
N ASN A 32 -9.31 -4.94 4.81
CA ASN A 32 -9.97 -3.71 5.22
C ASN A 32 -9.59 -2.51 4.31
N PRO A 33 -10.22 -2.39 3.12
CA PRO A 33 -9.95 -1.30 2.18
C PRO A 33 -10.26 0.09 2.75
N ALA A 34 -11.30 0.20 3.58
CA ALA A 34 -11.69 1.47 4.18
C ALA A 34 -10.60 2.02 5.12
N ALA A 35 -9.89 1.16 5.85
CA ALA A 35 -8.76 1.59 6.68
C ALA A 35 -7.60 2.15 5.84
N PHE A 36 -7.33 1.54 4.69
CA PHE A 36 -6.33 2.03 3.75
C PHE A 36 -6.67 3.44 3.25
N VAL A 37 -7.89 3.64 2.75
CA VAL A 37 -8.31 4.96 2.25
C VAL A 37 -8.30 6.02 3.35
N ARG A 38 -8.77 5.68 4.56
CA ARG A 38 -8.68 6.59 5.71
C ARG A 38 -7.23 7.01 6.01
N SER A 39 -6.29 6.07 5.90
CA SER A 39 -4.87 6.38 6.11
C SER A 39 -4.29 7.32 5.05
N LEU A 40 -4.71 7.19 3.78
CA LEU A 40 -4.32 8.11 2.71
C LEU A 40 -4.81 9.52 3.01
N ARG A 41 -6.09 9.66 3.37
CA ARG A 41 -6.70 10.95 3.71
C ARG A 41 -6.04 11.58 4.94
N ALA A 42 -5.77 10.80 5.99
CA ALA A 42 -5.02 11.25 7.16
C ALA A 42 -3.58 11.69 6.81
N GLY A 43 -3.01 11.12 5.76
CA GLY A 43 -1.72 11.51 5.17
C GLY A 43 -1.74 12.77 4.31
N GLY A 44 -2.88 13.45 4.20
CA GLY A 44 -3.08 14.68 3.44
C GLY A 44 -3.36 14.46 1.95
N LEU A 45 -3.69 13.25 1.51
CA LEU A 45 -4.00 12.98 0.11
C LEU A 45 -5.49 13.23 -0.19
N GLU A 46 -5.76 13.86 -1.32
CA GLU A 46 -7.11 14.01 -1.87
C GLU A 46 -7.48 12.75 -2.66
N VAL A 47 -8.27 11.85 -2.06
CA VAL A 47 -8.72 10.62 -2.72
C VAL A 47 -10.05 10.87 -3.45
N VAL A 48 -10.01 10.92 -4.79
CA VAL A 48 -11.18 11.20 -5.65
C VAL A 48 -11.89 9.95 -6.18
N GLY A 49 -11.27 8.79 -5.99
CA GLY A 49 -11.86 7.51 -6.34
C GLY A 49 -11.10 6.36 -5.68
N GLU A 50 -11.77 5.23 -5.53
CA GLU A 50 -11.19 4.03 -4.94
C GLU A 50 -11.67 2.76 -5.63
N ARG A 51 -10.82 1.73 -5.64
CA ARG A 51 -11.18 0.37 -6.05
C ARG A 51 -10.60 -0.64 -5.08
N ALA A 52 -11.48 -1.38 -4.43
CA ALA A 52 -11.11 -2.53 -3.62
C ALA A 52 -11.14 -3.81 -4.46
N PHE A 53 -10.15 -4.67 -4.24
CA PHE A 53 -10.09 -6.03 -4.78
C PHE A 53 -10.19 -7.04 -3.62
N PRO A 54 -10.56 -8.30 -3.90
CA PRO A 54 -10.49 -9.37 -2.91
C PRO A 54 -9.10 -9.46 -2.28
N ASP A 55 -9.01 -9.86 -1.01
CA ASP A 55 -7.72 -10.02 -0.37
C ASP A 55 -6.85 -11.02 -1.16
N HIS A 56 -5.55 -10.74 -1.22
CA HIS A 56 -4.58 -11.49 -2.01
C HIS A 56 -4.79 -11.49 -3.53
N HIS A 57 -5.65 -10.63 -4.10
CA HIS A 57 -5.90 -10.55 -5.55
C HIS A 57 -4.63 -10.70 -6.41
N PRO A 58 -4.63 -11.60 -7.41
CA PRO A 58 -3.56 -11.71 -8.40
C PRO A 58 -3.81 -10.69 -9.52
N PHE A 59 -3.15 -9.53 -9.42
CA PHE A 59 -3.29 -8.47 -10.42
C PHE A 59 -2.85 -8.94 -11.82
N SER A 60 -3.60 -8.49 -12.82
CA SER A 60 -3.35 -8.72 -14.25
C SER A 60 -3.12 -7.39 -14.99
N SER A 61 -2.66 -7.44 -16.25
CA SER A 61 -2.60 -6.27 -17.12
C SER A 61 -3.97 -5.63 -17.33
N THR A 62 -5.02 -6.44 -17.47
CA THR A 62 -6.42 -5.96 -17.57
C THR A 62 -6.85 -5.17 -16.34
N ASP A 63 -6.42 -5.58 -15.14
CA ASP A 63 -6.70 -4.81 -13.91
C ASP A 63 -6.01 -3.45 -13.95
N VAL A 64 -4.77 -3.39 -14.42
CA VAL A 64 -4.00 -2.14 -14.56
C VAL A 64 -4.69 -1.20 -15.55
N GLU A 65 -5.13 -1.70 -16.70
CA GLU A 65 -5.87 -0.90 -17.69
C GLU A 65 -7.19 -0.36 -17.11
N ALA A 66 -7.96 -1.20 -16.43
CA ALA A 66 -9.21 -0.82 -15.81
C ALA A 66 -9.00 0.21 -14.69
N LEU A 67 -7.92 0.09 -13.91
CA LEU A 67 -7.52 1.08 -12.90
C LEU A 67 -7.16 2.42 -13.54
N HIS A 68 -6.41 2.42 -14.65
CA HIS A 68 -6.12 3.65 -15.40
C HIS A 68 -7.39 4.32 -15.94
N ALA A 69 -8.32 3.54 -16.49
CA ALA A 69 -9.59 4.07 -16.98
C ALA A 69 -10.42 4.70 -15.86
N ALA A 70 -10.56 4.00 -14.72
CA ALA A 70 -11.28 4.50 -13.55
C ALA A 70 -10.62 5.75 -12.96
N ALA A 71 -9.29 5.76 -12.85
CA ALA A 71 -8.54 6.91 -12.36
C ALA A 71 -8.77 8.16 -13.22
N ARG A 72 -8.70 8.01 -14.56
CA ARG A 72 -8.99 9.11 -15.49
C ARG A 72 -10.43 9.60 -15.40
N ALA A 73 -11.40 8.68 -15.33
CA ALA A 73 -12.81 9.03 -15.20
C ALA A 73 -13.11 9.81 -13.91
N ALA A 74 -12.39 9.50 -12.83
CA ALA A 74 -12.48 10.21 -11.55
C ALA A 74 -11.66 11.52 -11.49
N GLY A 75 -10.93 11.87 -12.56
CA GLY A 75 -10.08 13.06 -12.59
C GLY A 75 -8.79 12.94 -11.76
N ALA A 76 -8.37 11.72 -11.42
CA ALA A 76 -7.15 11.50 -10.68
C ALA A 76 -5.90 11.76 -11.53
N ARG A 77 -4.87 12.33 -10.90
CA ARG A 77 -3.54 12.58 -11.49
C ARG A 77 -2.53 11.48 -11.19
N ALA A 78 -2.82 10.61 -10.23
CA ALA A 78 -1.96 9.49 -9.87
C ALA A 78 -2.76 8.33 -9.28
N LEU A 79 -2.16 7.14 -9.29
CA LEU A 79 -2.66 5.96 -8.59
C LEU A 79 -1.84 5.69 -7.33
N VAL A 80 -2.52 5.38 -6.23
CA VAL A 80 -1.89 4.99 -4.97
C VAL A 80 -2.38 3.63 -4.54
N VAL A 81 -1.43 2.72 -4.30
CA VAL A 81 -1.72 1.35 -3.85
C VAL A 81 -1.12 1.05 -2.49
N SER A 82 -1.60 -0.02 -1.83
CA SER A 82 -0.97 -0.48 -0.60
C SER A 82 0.46 -0.96 -0.84
N GLY A 83 1.34 -0.83 0.16
CA GLY A 83 2.71 -1.37 0.07
C GLY A 83 2.77 -2.87 -0.25
N LYS A 84 1.80 -3.65 0.22
CA LYS A 84 1.67 -5.09 -0.07
C LYS A 84 1.41 -5.32 -1.56
N ASP A 85 0.45 -4.60 -2.12
CA ASP A 85 -0.01 -4.82 -3.49
C ASP A 85 0.98 -4.28 -4.53
N ALA A 86 1.78 -3.27 -4.16
CA ALA A 86 2.85 -2.73 -4.98
C ALA A 86 3.86 -3.80 -5.44
N VAL A 87 4.12 -4.82 -4.62
CA VAL A 87 5.03 -5.93 -4.99
C VAL A 87 4.50 -6.71 -6.19
N LYS A 88 3.17 -6.94 -6.24
CA LYS A 88 2.51 -7.67 -7.33
C LYS A 88 2.31 -6.82 -8.58
N LEU A 89 2.09 -5.52 -8.39
CA LEU A 89 1.83 -4.58 -9.48
C LEU A 89 3.10 -4.12 -10.19
N ARG A 90 4.24 -4.01 -9.49
CA ARG A 90 5.52 -3.55 -10.07
C ARG A 90 5.88 -4.22 -11.41
N PRO A 91 5.82 -5.56 -11.58
CA PRO A 91 6.13 -6.19 -12.86
C PRO A 91 5.14 -5.89 -13.99
N LEU A 92 3.96 -5.31 -13.68
CA LEU A 92 2.91 -4.98 -14.65
C LEU A 92 2.94 -3.50 -15.07
N LEU A 93 3.87 -2.69 -14.52
CA LEU A 93 3.88 -1.23 -14.67
C LEU A 93 5.11 -0.73 -15.45
N GLU A 94 5.31 -1.22 -16.68
CA GLU A 94 6.48 -0.86 -17.48
C GLU A 94 6.48 0.64 -17.90
N THR A 95 5.38 1.13 -18.48
CA THR A 95 5.24 2.53 -18.95
C THR A 95 3.84 3.08 -18.66
N PRO A 96 3.50 3.32 -17.39
CA PRO A 96 2.14 3.71 -17.04
C PRO A 96 1.84 5.15 -17.48
N VAL A 97 0.59 5.38 -17.92
CA VAL A 97 0.11 6.69 -18.40
C VAL A 97 0.01 7.73 -17.27
N LEU A 98 -0.25 7.26 -16.06
CA LEU A 98 -0.29 8.08 -14.84
C LEU A 98 0.81 7.60 -13.89
N PRO A 99 1.39 8.48 -13.07
CA PRO A 99 2.27 8.09 -11.99
C PRO A 99 1.59 7.12 -11.00
N TRP A 100 2.36 6.15 -10.52
CA TRP A 100 1.96 5.22 -9.46
C TRP A 100 2.85 5.39 -8.24
N ALA A 101 2.26 5.29 -7.05
CA ALA A 101 2.99 5.20 -5.80
C ALA A 101 2.39 4.15 -4.87
N SER A 102 3.23 3.66 -3.96
CA SER A 102 2.80 2.81 -2.84
C SER A 102 2.71 3.64 -1.56
N TRP A 103 1.66 3.42 -0.78
CA TRP A 103 1.51 3.96 0.55
C TRP A 103 2.12 2.99 1.56
N GLN A 104 3.16 3.45 2.26
CA GLN A 104 3.88 2.66 3.25
C GLN A 104 3.46 3.09 4.66
N ILE A 105 3.13 2.12 5.50
CA ILE A 105 2.81 2.32 6.91
C ILE A 105 3.88 1.59 7.71
N ALA A 106 4.58 2.29 8.60
CA ALA A 106 5.47 1.68 9.57
C ALA A 106 4.67 1.27 10.80
N CYS A 107 5.05 0.14 11.38
CA CYS A 107 4.57 -0.31 12.69
C CYS A 107 5.76 -0.29 13.66
N ARG A 108 5.58 0.34 14.83
CA ARG A 108 6.52 0.29 15.94
C ARG A 108 5.92 -0.53 17.08
N LEU A 109 6.70 -1.46 17.61
CA LEU A 109 6.34 -2.27 18.76
C LEU A 109 6.95 -1.66 20.02
N GLU A 110 6.19 -1.68 21.11
CA GLU A 110 6.60 -1.16 22.41
C GLU A 110 6.26 -2.21 23.49
N PRO A 111 7.24 -2.63 24.33
CA PRO A 111 8.66 -2.29 24.18
C PRO A 111 9.22 -2.86 22.88
N ALA A 112 10.23 -2.21 22.29
CA ALA A 112 10.87 -2.68 21.06
C ALA A 112 11.46 -4.10 21.21
N SER A 113 11.74 -4.53 22.45
CA SER A 113 12.23 -5.87 22.80
C SER A 113 11.17 -6.97 22.70
N ALA A 114 9.87 -6.63 22.60
CA ALA A 114 8.78 -7.60 22.72
C ALA A 114 8.88 -8.78 21.74
N ILE A 115 9.31 -8.55 20.49
CA ILE A 115 9.53 -9.66 19.53
C ILE A 115 10.68 -10.55 20.00
N ALA A 116 11.81 -9.95 20.40
CA ALA A 116 13.00 -10.70 20.79
C ALA A 116 12.73 -11.57 22.02
N GLU A 117 11.96 -11.05 22.98
CA GLU A 117 11.52 -11.79 24.17
C GLU A 117 10.63 -12.98 23.78
N ILE A 118 9.65 -12.78 22.89
CA ILE A 118 8.79 -13.87 22.39
C ILE A 118 9.62 -14.94 21.67
N VAL A 119 10.53 -14.53 20.78
CA VAL A 119 11.40 -15.46 20.04
C VAL A 119 12.27 -16.26 21.00
N SER A 120 12.90 -15.60 21.98
CA SER A 120 13.72 -16.28 22.99
C SER A 120 12.91 -17.25 23.84
N ALA A 121 11.67 -16.92 24.19
CA ALA A 121 10.80 -17.79 24.96
C ALA A 121 10.38 -19.03 24.15
N VAL A 122 10.06 -18.86 22.86
CA VAL A 122 9.74 -19.97 21.95
C VAL A 122 10.96 -20.88 21.76
N ASP A 123 12.15 -20.32 21.58
CA ASP A 123 13.38 -21.09 21.42
C ASP A 123 13.76 -21.87 22.69
N ALA A 124 13.56 -21.27 23.87
CA ALA A 124 13.75 -21.95 25.15
C ALA A 124 12.78 -23.13 25.31
N ALA A 125 11.48 -22.89 25.08
CA ALA A 125 10.46 -23.94 25.17
C ALA A 125 10.71 -25.11 24.20
N ARG A 126 11.25 -24.83 23.00
CA ARG A 126 11.62 -25.88 22.05
C ARG A 126 12.78 -26.75 22.51
N LYS A 127 13.74 -26.20 23.27
CA LYS A 127 14.87 -26.96 23.82
C LYS A 127 14.45 -27.88 24.95
N ASP A 128 13.46 -27.49 25.74
CA ASP A 128 12.92 -28.31 26.84
C ASP A 128 12.07 -29.49 26.35
N LEU A 129 11.65 -29.47 25.08
CA LEU A 129 10.85 -30.50 24.41
C LEU A 129 11.69 -31.53 23.63
N ALA A 130 13.01 -31.35 23.54
CA ALA A 130 13.94 -32.21 22.81
C ALA A 130 14.82 -33.02 23.77
#